data_AF-A0A2T5I421-F1
#
_entry.id   AF-A0A2T5I421-F1
#
_cell.length_a   1.000
_cell.length_b   1.000
_cell.length_c   1.000
_cell.angle_alpha   90.00
_cell.angle_beta   90.00
_cell.angle_gamma   90.00
#
_symmetry.space_group_name_H-M   'P 1'
#
loop_
_entity.id
_entity.type
_entity.pdbx_description
1 polymer ?
#
loop_
_entity_poly.entity_id
_entity_poly.type
_entity_poly.pdbx_seq_one_letter_code
_entity_poly.pdbx_strand_id
1 'polypeptide(L)'
;MLPQNLISLHKHEEEIREDSLRLIEAHQNLGDHLSMIHWSMAVIHAFAHDHTNATDDELTIQYLGLRLFNSVASSVKLGLSGYYQSAFSHVRDIFETVALLDHLHTNPSQIAQWKASDKKQRITQFGPGAIRDALNTRDQFSGNKRKEMYDHLSEYASHATAPGFQLLAPKGLGKIGPFLSEQYLKAWLEETVKFLVHGATIFMDHFPNVEPPLLMEKAGFLDRANSWRDKYMNVDNPKQPNPDVQPTPASGRG
;
A
#
# COMPACT_ATOMS: atom_id res chain seq x y z
N MET A 1 30.12 20.02 -10.68
CA MET A 1 29.06 20.60 -11.55
C MET A 1 28.26 19.45 -12.12
N LEU A 2 26.93 19.48 -12.05
CA LEU A 2 26.08 18.41 -12.61
C LEU A 2 26.03 18.51 -14.15
N PRO A 3 26.02 17.38 -14.89
CA PRO A 3 25.79 17.37 -16.33
C PRO A 3 24.47 18.03 -16.75
N GLN A 4 24.47 18.76 -17.87
CA GLN A 4 23.31 19.53 -18.35
C GLN A 4 22.06 18.66 -18.60
N ASN A 5 22.25 17.42 -19.06
CA ASN A 5 21.16 16.47 -19.27
C ASN A 5 20.48 16.07 -17.94
N LEU A 6 21.22 15.95 -16.84
CA LEU A 6 20.63 15.66 -15.53
C LEU A 6 19.86 16.88 -14.98
N ILE A 7 20.38 18.09 -15.20
CA ILE A 7 19.67 19.33 -14.85
C ILE A 7 18.36 19.44 -15.62
N SER A 8 18.40 19.20 -16.94
CA SER A 8 17.22 19.24 -17.79
C SER A 8 16.20 18.16 -17.42
N LEU A 9 16.66 16.95 -17.07
CA LEU A 9 15.79 15.87 -16.60
C LEU A 9 15.06 16.28 -15.32
N HIS A 10 15.79 16.78 -14.33
CA HIS A 10 15.19 17.21 -13.06
C HIS A 10 14.19 18.36 -13.24
N LYS A 11 14.48 19.34 -14.11
CA LYS A 11 13.51 20.41 -14.44
C LYS A 11 12.21 19.85 -14.99
N HIS A 12 12.29 18.86 -15.89
CA HIS A 12 11.12 18.21 -16.48
C HIS A 12 10.33 17.38 -15.44
N GLU A 13 11.01 16.75 -14.47
CA GLU A 13 10.35 16.09 -13.33
C GLU A 13 9.53 17.06 -12.47
N GLU A 14 10.04 18.26 -12.22
CA GLU A 14 9.35 19.29 -11.46
C GLU A 14 8.17 19.91 -12.24
N GLU A 15 8.31 20.10 -13.56
CA GLU A 15 7.19 20.53 -14.42
C GLU A 15 6.02 19.52 -14.38
N ILE A 16 6.32 18.22 -14.50
CA ILE A 16 5.31 17.15 -14.38
C ILE A 16 4.71 17.09 -12.98
N ARG A 17 5.52 17.36 -11.94
CA ARG A 17 5.03 17.43 -10.56
C ARG A 17 4.00 18.55 -10.40
N GLU A 18 4.27 19.74 -10.91
CA GLU A 18 3.32 20.86 -10.88
C GLU A 18 2.04 20.53 -11.65
N ASP A 19 2.14 19.92 -12.85
CA ASP A 19 0.99 19.47 -13.63
C ASP A 19 0.17 18.40 -12.88
N SER A 20 0.84 17.44 -12.24
CA SER A 20 0.19 16.37 -11.46
C SER A 20 -0.57 16.95 -10.27
N LEU A 21 0.01 17.93 -9.57
CA LEU A 21 -0.66 18.60 -8.46
C LEU A 21 -1.88 19.41 -8.93
N ARG A 22 -1.76 20.16 -10.05
CA ARG A 22 -2.91 20.85 -10.65
C ARG A 22 -4.04 19.88 -11.02
N LEU A 23 -3.69 18.72 -11.56
CA LEU A 23 -4.66 17.68 -11.89
C LEU A 23 -5.35 17.10 -10.64
N ILE A 24 -4.61 16.93 -9.55
CA ILE A 24 -5.16 16.48 -8.25
C ILE A 24 -6.08 17.54 -7.66
N GLU A 25 -5.69 18.82 -7.68
CA GLU A 25 -6.49 19.93 -7.18
C GLU A 25 -7.81 20.10 -7.96
N ALA A 26 -7.80 19.81 -9.26
CA ALA A 26 -8.99 19.84 -10.09
C ALA A 26 -10.00 18.71 -9.77
N HIS A 27 -9.58 17.66 -9.05
CA HIS A 27 -10.40 16.48 -8.78
C HIS A 27 -10.46 16.16 -7.29
N GLN A 28 -11.58 16.52 -6.65
CA GLN A 28 -11.75 16.38 -5.19
C GLN A 28 -11.41 14.97 -4.67
N ASN A 29 -11.77 13.92 -5.40
CA ASN A 29 -11.46 12.55 -4.99
C ASN A 29 -9.95 12.26 -4.96
N LEU A 30 -9.19 12.77 -5.92
CA LEU A 30 -7.73 12.63 -5.94
C LEU A 30 -7.09 13.41 -4.79
N GLY A 31 -7.59 14.62 -4.52
CA GLY A 31 -7.18 15.43 -3.37
C GLY A 31 -7.41 14.72 -2.03
N ASP A 32 -8.56 14.06 -1.88
CA ASP A 32 -8.87 13.26 -0.69
C ASP A 32 -7.92 12.06 -0.54
N HIS A 33 -7.61 11.35 -1.63
CA HIS A 33 -6.65 10.23 -1.60
C HIS A 33 -5.25 10.70 -1.19
N LEU A 34 -4.76 11.80 -1.78
CA LEU A 34 -3.45 12.35 -1.42
C LEU A 34 -3.41 12.82 0.03
N SER A 35 -4.48 13.45 0.51
CA SER A 35 -4.61 13.87 1.91
C SER A 35 -4.57 12.67 2.85
N MET A 36 -5.29 11.59 2.52
CA MET A 36 -5.29 10.38 3.34
C MET A 36 -3.94 9.66 3.34
N ILE A 37 -3.20 9.68 2.23
CA ILE A 37 -1.80 9.23 2.18
C ILE A 37 -0.95 10.05 3.16
N HIS A 38 -1.06 11.38 3.12
CA HIS A 38 -0.35 12.27 4.05
C HIS A 38 -0.68 11.95 5.52
N TRP A 39 -1.96 11.84 5.88
CA TRP A 39 -2.36 11.50 7.25
C TRP A 39 -1.85 10.13 7.70
N SER A 40 -1.81 9.15 6.81
CA SER A 40 -1.24 7.84 7.10
C SER A 40 0.27 7.91 7.33
N MET A 41 1.00 8.68 6.53
CA MET A 41 2.43 8.92 6.74
C MET A 41 2.69 9.66 8.06
N ALA A 42 1.88 10.65 8.40
CA ALA A 42 2.01 11.42 9.64
C ALA A 42 1.85 10.51 10.87
N VAL A 43 0.82 9.65 10.90
CA VAL A 43 0.62 8.75 12.04
C VAL A 43 1.69 7.65 12.10
N ILE A 44 2.15 7.14 10.95
CA ILE A 44 3.29 6.21 10.91
C ILE A 44 4.55 6.88 11.47
N HIS A 45 4.83 8.13 11.10
CA HIS A 45 5.95 8.88 11.65
C HIS A 45 5.83 9.02 13.17
N ALA A 46 4.67 9.44 13.68
CA ALA A 46 4.46 9.63 15.11
C ALA A 46 4.76 8.35 15.91
N PHE A 47 4.31 7.19 15.45
CA PHE A 47 4.54 5.92 16.14
C PHE A 47 5.93 5.30 15.87
N ALA A 48 6.51 5.53 14.69
CA ALA A 48 7.84 4.99 14.35
C ALA A 48 9.00 5.81 14.92
N HIS A 49 8.81 7.12 15.09
CA HIS A 49 9.86 8.06 15.50
C HIS A 49 9.60 8.67 16.88
N ASP A 50 8.38 9.16 17.16
CA ASP A 50 8.12 9.94 18.39
C ASP A 50 7.78 9.03 19.58
N HIS A 51 7.24 7.83 19.34
CA HIS A 51 7.03 6.82 20.38
C HIS A 51 8.36 6.27 20.89
N THR A 52 8.55 6.27 22.21
CA THR A 52 9.69 5.58 22.83
C THR A 52 9.34 4.11 23.02
N ASN A 53 10.07 3.21 22.36
CA ASN A 53 9.79 1.77 22.44
C ASN A 53 9.97 1.23 23.88
N ALA A 54 9.03 0.42 24.33
CA ALA A 54 9.12 -0.28 25.62
C ALA A 54 9.86 -1.62 25.52
N THR A 55 9.88 -2.21 24.32
CA THR A 55 10.49 -3.53 24.07
C THR A 55 11.31 -3.53 22.79
N ASP A 56 12.16 -4.55 22.63
CA ASP A 56 12.92 -4.78 21.41
C ASP A 56 12.02 -5.22 20.24
N ASP A 57 10.86 -5.82 20.53
CA ASP A 57 9.85 -6.16 19.53
C ASP A 57 9.14 -4.89 19.03
N GLU A 58 8.78 -3.96 19.92
CA GLU A 58 8.28 -2.64 19.50
C GLU A 58 9.30 -1.90 18.62
N LEU A 59 10.58 -1.90 19.00
CA LEU A 59 11.64 -1.30 18.17
C LEU A 59 11.72 -1.96 16.78
N THR A 60 11.56 -3.28 16.72
CA THR A 60 11.52 -4.04 15.47
C THR A 60 10.33 -3.61 14.60
N ILE A 61 9.16 -3.40 15.20
CA ILE A 61 7.98 -2.88 14.50
C ILE A 61 8.21 -1.45 14.03
N GLN A 62 8.82 -0.57 14.84
CA GLN A 62 9.17 0.78 14.43
C GLN A 62 10.08 0.80 13.18
N TYR A 63 11.05 -0.11 13.07
CA TYR A 63 11.85 -0.24 11.84
C TYR A 63 11.02 -0.61 10.60
N LEU A 64 10.00 -1.46 10.75
CA LEU A 64 9.04 -1.74 9.68
C LEU A 64 8.20 -0.50 9.34
N GLY A 65 7.82 0.30 10.34
CA GLY A 65 7.17 1.60 10.17
C GLY A 65 8.04 2.59 9.37
N LEU A 66 9.34 2.69 9.68
CA LEU A 66 10.28 3.51 8.93
C LEU A 66 10.43 3.05 7.47
N ARG A 67 10.51 1.73 7.23
CA ARG A 67 10.51 1.17 5.88
C ARG A 67 9.24 1.58 5.13
N LEU A 68 8.07 1.40 5.76
CA LEU A 68 6.78 1.74 5.18
C LEU A 68 6.72 3.23 4.81
N PHE A 69 7.11 4.12 5.73
CA PHE A 69 7.17 5.56 5.49
C PHE A 69 8.07 5.91 4.30
N ASN A 70 9.29 5.36 4.26
CA ASN A 70 10.26 5.64 3.19
C ASN A 70 9.79 5.12 1.82
N SER A 71 9.13 3.96 1.78
CA SER A 71 8.56 3.42 0.56
C SER A 71 7.42 4.27 0.04
N VAL A 72 6.54 4.78 0.92
CA VAL A 72 5.49 5.73 0.53
C VAL A 72 6.07 7.05 0.07
N ALA A 73 7.01 7.64 0.81
CA ALA A 73 7.64 8.91 0.45
C ALA A 73 8.30 8.83 -0.94
N SER A 74 9.00 7.73 -1.21
CA SER A 74 9.60 7.46 -2.52
C SER A 74 8.55 7.28 -3.60
N SER A 75 7.48 6.52 -3.32
CA SER A 75 6.35 6.33 -4.24
C SER A 75 5.67 7.66 -4.59
N VAL A 76 5.44 8.54 -3.61
CA VAL A 76 4.84 9.87 -3.80
C VAL A 76 5.72 10.76 -4.67
N LYS A 77 7.03 10.79 -4.40
CA LYS A 77 7.98 11.53 -5.24
C LYS A 77 7.91 11.04 -6.70
N LEU A 78 8.05 9.73 -6.90
CA LEU A 78 8.10 9.14 -8.24
C LEU A 78 6.77 9.24 -8.99
N GLY A 79 5.64 9.02 -8.31
CA GLY A 79 4.30 9.06 -8.88
C GLY A 79 3.93 10.48 -9.33
N LEU A 80 4.21 11.49 -8.51
CA LEU A 80 3.98 12.89 -8.87
C LEU A 80 4.94 13.38 -9.96
N SER A 81 6.16 12.85 -10.03
CA SER A 81 7.11 13.18 -11.10
C SER A 81 6.93 12.32 -12.36
N GLY A 82 5.89 11.48 -12.48
CA GLY A 82 5.58 10.75 -13.71
C GLY A 82 6.35 9.44 -13.96
N TYR A 83 7.05 8.91 -12.95
CA TYR A 83 7.72 7.60 -13.01
C TYR A 83 6.79 6.48 -12.49
N TYR A 84 5.65 6.28 -13.14
CA TYR A 84 4.58 5.43 -12.61
C TYR A 84 4.99 3.98 -12.36
N GLN A 85 5.77 3.35 -13.26
CA GLN A 85 6.23 1.98 -13.04
C GLN A 85 7.06 1.85 -11.75
N SER A 86 8.00 2.78 -11.53
CA SER A 86 8.81 2.83 -10.31
C SER A 86 7.96 3.17 -9.08
N ALA A 87 6.99 4.07 -9.21
CA ALA A 87 6.05 4.40 -8.13
C ALA A 87 5.24 3.17 -7.69
N PHE A 88 4.68 2.40 -8.64
CA PHE A 88 3.97 1.15 -8.36
C PHE A 88 4.86 0.04 -7.80
N SER A 89 6.16 0.01 -8.15
CA SER A 89 7.10 -0.93 -7.54
C SER A 89 7.22 -0.68 -6.02
N HIS A 90 7.16 0.58 -5.57
CA HIS A 90 7.04 0.90 -4.15
C HIS A 90 5.66 0.54 -3.57
N VAL A 91 4.57 0.65 -4.32
CA VAL A 91 3.23 0.20 -3.87
C VAL A 91 3.23 -1.31 -3.58
N ARG A 92 3.96 -2.10 -4.36
CA ARG A 92 4.18 -3.52 -4.07
C ARG A 92 4.91 -3.73 -2.74
N ASP A 93 6.00 -2.99 -2.52
CA ASP A 93 6.75 -3.08 -1.25
C ASP A 93 5.90 -2.66 -0.05
N ILE A 94 5.07 -1.63 -0.21
CA ILE A 94 4.07 -1.21 0.78
C ILE A 94 3.11 -2.37 1.08
N PHE A 95 2.52 -2.98 0.05
CA PHE A 95 1.61 -4.12 0.21
C PHE A 95 2.25 -5.29 0.98
N GLU A 96 3.48 -5.68 0.62
CA GLU A 96 4.19 -6.77 1.30
C GLU A 96 4.54 -6.43 2.75
N THR A 97 4.98 -5.20 3.00
CA THR A 97 5.32 -4.72 4.34
C THR A 97 4.08 -4.69 5.24
N VAL A 98 2.94 -4.22 4.71
CA VAL A 98 1.65 -4.23 5.43
C VAL A 98 1.20 -5.65 5.74
N ALA A 99 1.34 -6.59 4.80
CA ALA A 99 1.01 -7.99 5.05
C ALA A 99 1.89 -8.61 6.16
N LEU A 100 3.18 -8.27 6.19
CA LEU A 100 4.07 -8.72 7.28
C LEU A 100 3.66 -8.11 8.63
N LEU A 101 3.34 -6.81 8.67
CA LEU A 101 2.85 -6.14 9.88
C LEU A 101 1.55 -6.77 10.40
N ASP A 102 0.62 -7.12 9.51
CA ASP A 102 -0.65 -7.78 9.85
C ASP A 102 -0.42 -9.18 10.44
N HIS A 103 0.47 -9.95 9.81
CA HIS A 103 0.83 -11.27 10.29
C HIS A 103 1.47 -11.21 11.69
N LEU A 104 2.43 -10.29 11.88
CA LEU A 104 3.11 -10.13 13.16
C LEU A 104 2.17 -9.59 14.25
N HIS A 105 1.18 -8.75 13.91
CA HIS A 105 0.21 -8.23 14.87
C HIS A 105 -0.59 -9.37 15.52
N THR A 106 -1.03 -10.31 14.69
CA THR A 106 -1.79 -11.48 15.15
C THR A 106 -0.92 -12.61 15.70
N ASN A 107 0.40 -12.53 15.49
CA ASN A 107 1.38 -13.50 15.99
C ASN A 107 2.58 -12.80 16.67
N PRO A 108 2.41 -12.08 17.80
CA PRO A 108 3.48 -11.28 18.38
C PRO A 108 4.76 -12.06 18.72
N SER A 109 4.61 -13.33 19.14
CA SER A 109 5.75 -14.21 19.43
C SER A 109 6.64 -14.52 18.21
N GLN A 110 6.14 -14.28 16.99
CA GLN A 110 6.91 -14.45 15.76
C GLN A 110 7.78 -13.24 15.42
N ILE A 111 7.64 -12.09 16.10
CA ILE A 111 8.50 -10.91 15.86
C ILE A 111 9.96 -11.26 16.14
N ALA A 112 10.22 -11.82 17.33
CA ALA A 112 11.56 -12.28 17.71
C ALA A 112 12.09 -13.38 16.77
N GLN A 113 11.23 -14.30 16.33
CA GLN A 113 11.60 -15.37 15.39
C GLN A 113 11.97 -14.81 14.01
N TRP A 114 11.18 -13.89 13.47
CA TRP A 114 11.43 -13.23 12.21
C TRP A 114 12.75 -12.46 12.25
N LYS A 115 12.98 -11.69 13.32
CA LYS A 115 14.23 -10.94 13.53
C LYS A 115 15.46 -11.85 13.58
N ALA A 116 15.36 -13.00 14.26
CA ALA A 116 16.46 -13.96 14.40
C ALA A 116 16.64 -14.89 13.19
N SER A 117 15.69 -14.91 12.26
CA SER A 117 15.66 -15.89 11.17
C SER A 117 16.81 -15.71 10.18
N ASP A 118 17.39 -16.82 9.72
CA ASP A 118 18.38 -16.81 8.65
C ASP A 118 17.73 -16.56 7.28
N LYS A 119 18.54 -16.47 6.22
CA LYS A 119 18.02 -16.23 4.86
C LYS A 119 17.01 -17.28 4.41
N LYS A 120 17.25 -18.56 4.71
CA LYS A 120 16.38 -19.67 4.30
C LYS A 120 15.05 -19.57 5.05
N GLN A 121 15.10 -19.43 6.37
CA GLN A 121 13.94 -19.27 7.24
C GLN A 121 13.11 -18.04 6.84
N ARG A 122 13.74 -16.89 6.59
CA ARG A 122 13.05 -15.69 6.09
C ARG A 122 12.27 -15.96 4.82
N ILE A 123 12.86 -16.65 3.85
CA ILE A 123 12.19 -16.96 2.58
C ILE A 123 11.04 -17.96 2.78
N THR A 124 11.27 -19.03 3.54
CA THR A 124 10.31 -20.13 3.63
C THR A 124 9.17 -19.88 4.62
N GLN A 125 9.42 -19.14 5.70
CA GLN A 125 8.45 -18.91 6.78
C GLN A 125 7.85 -17.51 6.73
N PHE A 126 8.64 -16.52 6.29
CA PHE A 126 8.25 -15.11 6.32
C PHE A 126 8.32 -14.45 4.93
N GLY A 127 8.42 -15.26 3.87
CA GLY A 127 8.40 -14.77 2.50
C GLY A 127 6.99 -14.30 2.11
N PRO A 128 6.84 -13.44 1.08
CA PRO A 128 5.55 -12.89 0.71
C PRO A 128 4.45 -13.94 0.46
N GLY A 129 4.81 -15.09 -0.12
CA GLY A 129 3.89 -16.21 -0.31
C GLY A 129 3.41 -16.82 1.02
N ALA A 130 4.35 -17.19 1.89
CA ALA A 130 4.06 -17.81 3.19
C ALA A 130 3.19 -16.89 4.07
N ILE A 131 3.51 -15.59 4.11
CA ILE A 131 2.73 -14.60 4.86
C ILE A 131 1.31 -14.48 4.30
N ARG A 132 1.13 -14.40 2.98
CA ARG A 132 -0.22 -14.35 2.37
C ARG A 132 -1.03 -15.60 2.68
N ASP A 133 -0.42 -16.77 2.60
CA ASP A 133 -1.09 -18.04 2.89
C ASP A 133 -1.52 -18.12 4.38
N ALA A 134 -0.67 -17.65 5.29
CA ALA A 134 -0.99 -17.54 6.71
C ALA A 134 -2.17 -16.58 6.96
N LEU A 135 -2.17 -15.39 6.33
CA LEU A 135 -3.27 -14.42 6.45
C LEU A 135 -4.58 -14.92 5.84
N ASN A 136 -4.53 -15.58 4.68
CA ASN A 136 -5.71 -16.19 4.07
C ASN A 136 -6.31 -17.28 4.98
N THR A 137 -5.45 -18.09 5.60
CA THR A 137 -5.87 -19.12 6.57
C THR A 137 -6.52 -18.48 7.80
N ARG A 138 -5.88 -17.45 8.39
CA ARG A 138 -6.41 -16.69 9.55
C ARG A 138 -7.81 -16.14 9.27
N ASP A 139 -7.98 -15.51 8.12
CA ASP A 139 -9.23 -14.84 7.76
C ASP A 139 -10.29 -15.79 7.19
N GLN A 140 -10.00 -17.10 7.14
CA GLN A 140 -10.84 -18.12 6.50
C GLN A 140 -11.20 -17.75 5.05
N PHE A 141 -10.28 -17.04 4.38
CA PHE A 141 -10.47 -16.55 3.05
C PHE A 141 -10.05 -17.62 2.05
N SER A 142 -11.04 -18.31 1.47
CA SER A 142 -10.81 -19.38 0.47
C SER A 142 -10.38 -18.86 -0.91
N GLY A 143 -10.30 -17.54 -1.10
CA GLY A 143 -9.94 -16.91 -2.36
C GLY A 143 -8.45 -16.65 -2.52
N ASN A 144 -8.06 -16.32 -3.75
CA ASN A 144 -6.70 -15.99 -4.17
C ASN A 144 -6.46 -14.46 -4.30
N LYS A 145 -7.40 -13.60 -3.89
CA LYS A 145 -7.32 -12.14 -4.11
C LYS A 145 -6.00 -11.49 -3.68
N ARG A 146 -5.43 -11.87 -2.52
CA ARG A 146 -4.12 -11.35 -2.09
C ARG A 146 -2.99 -11.74 -3.06
N LYS A 147 -3.07 -12.94 -3.63
CA LYS A 147 -2.13 -13.41 -4.65
C LYS A 147 -2.35 -12.65 -5.96
N GLU A 148 -3.60 -12.46 -6.37
CA GLU A 148 -3.93 -11.71 -7.59
C GLU A 148 -3.42 -10.26 -7.52
N MET A 149 -3.63 -9.58 -6.39
CA MET A 149 -3.08 -8.23 -6.16
C MET A 149 -1.56 -8.22 -6.25
N TYR A 150 -0.89 -9.16 -5.58
CA TYR A 150 0.56 -9.30 -5.62
C TYR A 150 1.07 -9.56 -7.05
N ASP A 151 0.47 -10.50 -7.76
CA ASP A 151 0.87 -10.88 -9.12
C ASP A 151 0.70 -9.69 -10.06
N HIS A 152 -0.42 -8.97 -9.94
CA HIS A 152 -0.68 -7.78 -10.73
C HIS A 152 0.37 -6.69 -10.51
N LEU A 153 0.66 -6.33 -9.25
CA LEU A 153 1.71 -5.36 -8.94
C LEU A 153 3.09 -5.84 -9.38
N SER A 154 3.41 -7.13 -9.19
CA SER A 154 4.71 -7.70 -9.54
C SER A 154 4.93 -7.74 -11.05
N GLU A 155 3.93 -8.19 -11.81
CA GLU A 155 3.99 -8.32 -13.26
C GLU A 155 4.12 -6.95 -13.94
N TYR A 156 3.31 -5.97 -13.53
CA TYR A 156 3.27 -4.67 -14.20
C TYR A 156 4.38 -3.72 -13.73
N ALA A 157 4.71 -3.73 -12.42
CA ALA A 157 5.55 -2.69 -11.83
C ALA A 157 6.99 -3.10 -11.52
N SER A 158 7.26 -4.38 -11.24
CA SER A 158 8.57 -4.80 -10.74
C SER A 158 9.35 -5.72 -11.68
N HIS A 159 8.67 -6.68 -12.33
CA HIS A 159 9.33 -7.64 -13.21
C HIS A 159 9.43 -7.11 -14.63
N ALA A 160 10.53 -7.45 -15.32
CA ALA A 160 10.73 -7.13 -16.74
C ALA A 160 9.86 -8.04 -17.62
N THR A 161 8.55 -7.80 -17.60
CA THR A 161 7.54 -8.57 -18.34
C THR A 161 6.96 -7.73 -19.48
N ALA A 162 6.43 -8.39 -20.50
CA ALA A 162 5.76 -7.71 -21.60
C ALA A 162 4.54 -6.88 -21.15
N PRO A 163 3.69 -7.36 -20.22
CA PRO A 163 2.61 -6.54 -19.65
C PRO A 163 3.11 -5.27 -18.95
N GLY A 164 4.25 -5.34 -18.23
CA GLY A 164 4.83 -4.17 -17.57
C GLY A 164 5.21 -3.04 -18.52
N PHE A 165 5.49 -3.32 -19.80
CA PHE A 165 5.74 -2.28 -20.79
C PHE A 165 4.53 -1.38 -21.04
N GLN A 166 3.31 -1.80 -20.70
CA GLN A 166 2.13 -0.94 -20.79
C GLN A 166 2.28 0.33 -19.96
N LEU A 167 2.92 0.25 -18.78
CA LEU A 167 3.18 1.42 -17.92
C LEU A 167 4.25 2.37 -18.49
N LEU A 168 5.02 1.92 -19.48
CA LEU A 168 6.02 2.75 -20.17
C LEU A 168 5.52 3.21 -21.54
N ALA A 169 4.54 2.53 -22.12
CA ALA A 169 4.12 2.68 -23.50
C ALA A 169 2.59 2.80 -23.64
N PRO A 170 1.93 3.76 -22.96
CA PRO A 170 0.47 3.84 -22.91
C PRO A 170 -0.21 4.01 -24.28
N LYS A 171 0.53 4.46 -25.30
CA LYS A 171 0.05 4.69 -26.67
C LYS A 171 0.95 4.06 -27.74
N GLY A 172 1.67 2.98 -27.41
CA GLY A 172 2.51 2.25 -28.37
C GLY A 172 4.00 2.49 -28.23
N LEU A 173 4.55 3.59 -28.76
CA LEU A 173 5.99 3.86 -28.60
C LEU A 173 6.30 4.20 -27.13
N GLY A 174 7.30 3.53 -26.56
CA GLY A 174 7.71 3.71 -25.17
C GLY A 174 8.14 5.15 -24.85
N LYS A 175 7.87 5.57 -23.62
CA LYS A 175 8.31 6.82 -23.02
C LYS A 175 9.60 6.56 -22.24
N ILE A 176 10.64 7.30 -22.59
CA ILE A 176 11.90 7.33 -21.84
C ILE A 176 11.81 8.50 -20.86
N GLY A 177 12.07 8.23 -19.58
CA GLY A 177 11.97 9.24 -18.53
C GLY A 177 10.52 9.50 -18.10
N PRO A 178 10.29 10.59 -17.35
CA PRO A 178 9.01 10.87 -16.75
C PRO A 178 8.01 11.42 -17.78
N PHE A 179 6.74 11.09 -17.59
CA PHE A 179 5.64 11.64 -18.38
C PHE A 179 4.38 11.76 -17.52
N LEU A 180 3.52 12.71 -17.84
CA LEU A 180 2.22 12.83 -17.20
C LEU A 180 1.21 11.85 -17.83
N SER A 181 0.49 11.12 -16.98
CA SER A 181 -0.66 10.30 -17.36
C SER A 181 -1.72 10.38 -16.27
N GLU A 182 -2.85 11.02 -16.56
CA GLU A 182 -3.97 11.13 -15.63
C GLU A 182 -4.48 9.77 -15.17
N GLN A 183 -4.58 8.81 -16.10
CA GLN A 183 -4.99 7.45 -15.80
C GLN A 183 -4.06 6.79 -14.77
N TYR A 184 -2.74 6.90 -14.97
CA TYR A 184 -1.77 6.27 -14.07
C TYR A 184 -1.64 7.02 -12.75
N LEU A 185 -1.73 8.34 -12.75
CA LEU A 185 -1.76 9.14 -11.53
C LEU A 185 -2.95 8.74 -10.65
N LYS A 186 -4.14 8.63 -11.24
CA LYS A 186 -5.36 8.19 -10.56
C LYS A 186 -5.19 6.76 -10.00
N ALA A 187 -4.80 5.81 -10.83
CA ALA A 187 -4.64 4.42 -10.41
C ALA A 187 -3.58 4.28 -9.29
N TRP A 188 -2.48 5.03 -9.39
CA TRP A 188 -1.43 5.03 -8.37
C TRP A 188 -1.92 5.59 -7.04
N LEU A 189 -2.62 6.73 -7.04
CA LEU A 189 -3.20 7.30 -5.82
C LEU A 189 -4.18 6.34 -5.16
N GLU A 190 -5.10 5.76 -5.95
CA GLU A 190 -6.13 4.83 -5.47
C GLU A 190 -5.53 3.55 -4.89
N GLU A 191 -4.51 2.96 -5.51
CA GLU A 191 -3.88 1.75 -4.98
C GLU A 191 -3.01 2.05 -3.74
N THR A 192 -2.23 3.14 -3.78
CA THR A 192 -1.35 3.52 -2.66
C THR A 192 -2.15 3.77 -1.38
N VAL A 193 -3.23 4.54 -1.46
CA VAL A 193 -4.02 4.91 -0.28
C VAL A 193 -4.70 3.70 0.36
N LYS A 194 -5.20 2.73 -0.44
CA LYS A 194 -5.88 1.53 0.10
C LYS A 194 -4.96 0.72 1.00
N PHE A 195 -3.75 0.41 0.53
CA PHE A 195 -2.80 -0.36 1.31
C PHE A 195 -2.27 0.42 2.49
N LEU A 196 -2.02 1.72 2.29
CA LEU A 196 -1.41 2.54 3.33
C LEU A 196 -2.36 2.83 4.50
N VAL A 197 -3.65 3.09 4.24
CA VAL A 197 -4.63 3.28 5.31
C VAL A 197 -4.74 2.02 6.16
N HIS A 198 -4.83 0.85 5.52
CA HIS A 198 -4.84 -0.43 6.22
C HIS A 198 -3.55 -0.66 7.02
N GLY A 199 -2.40 -0.39 6.40
CA GLY A 199 -1.08 -0.50 7.02
C GLY A 199 -0.90 0.38 8.24
N ALA A 200 -1.30 1.65 8.16
CA ALA A 200 -1.21 2.59 9.28
C ALA A 200 -2.10 2.15 10.45
N THR A 201 -3.32 1.67 10.18
CA THR A 201 -4.21 1.12 11.22
C THR A 201 -3.55 -0.03 11.96
N ILE A 202 -3.08 -1.06 11.23
CA ILE A 202 -2.41 -2.22 11.83
C ILE A 202 -1.14 -1.80 12.59
N PHE A 203 -0.35 -0.91 12.00
CA PHE A 203 0.90 -0.46 12.58
C PHE A 203 0.70 0.15 13.98
N MET A 204 -0.29 1.03 14.15
CA MET A 204 -0.60 1.62 15.46
C MET A 204 -1.11 0.59 16.48
N ASP A 205 -1.67 -0.54 16.04
CA ASP A 205 -2.19 -1.57 16.94
C ASP A 205 -1.10 -2.46 17.54
N HIS A 206 0.15 -2.34 17.07
CA HIS A 206 1.32 -2.94 17.73
C HIS A 206 1.74 -2.22 19.01
N PHE A 207 1.20 -1.03 19.28
CA PHE A 207 1.59 -0.18 20.40
C PHE A 207 0.40 0.01 21.37
N PRO A 208 0.15 -0.97 22.27
CA PRO A 208 -1.02 -0.92 23.16
C PRO A 208 -0.90 0.16 24.25
N ASN A 209 0.33 0.56 24.59
CA ASN A 209 0.61 1.57 25.61
C ASN A 209 1.37 2.72 24.95
N VAL A 210 0.69 3.84 24.73
CA VAL A 210 1.31 5.05 24.18
C VAL A 210 0.90 6.27 25.00
N GLU A 211 1.73 7.30 24.95
CA GLU A 211 1.50 8.55 25.65
C GLU A 211 0.24 9.27 25.14
N PRO A 212 -0.44 10.09 25.97
CA PRO A 212 -1.69 10.76 25.59
C PRO A 212 -1.67 11.51 24.25
N PRO A 213 -0.60 12.22 23.85
CA PRO A 213 -0.52 12.85 22.54
C PRO A 213 -0.66 11.85 21.37
N LEU A 214 -0.02 10.68 21.47
CA LEU A 214 -0.11 9.63 20.44
C LEU A 214 -1.48 8.96 20.40
N LEU A 215 -2.16 8.86 21.55
CA LEU A 215 -3.57 8.42 21.58
C LEU A 215 -4.48 9.39 20.80
N MET A 216 -4.25 10.69 20.94
CA MET A 216 -5.01 11.71 20.21
C MET A 216 -4.73 11.65 18.70
N GLU A 217 -3.46 11.46 18.30
CA GLU A 217 -3.08 11.26 16.89
C GLU A 217 -3.73 10.00 16.31
N LYS A 218 -3.73 8.88 17.05
CA LYS A 218 -4.41 7.64 16.66
C LYS A 218 -5.91 7.85 16.48
N ALA A 219 -6.58 8.48 17.45
CA ALA A 219 -8.02 8.74 17.36
C ALA A 219 -8.35 9.63 16.15
N GLY A 220 -7.61 10.73 15.97
CA GLY A 220 -7.80 11.62 14.83
C GLY A 220 -7.54 10.93 13.49
N PHE A 221 -6.54 10.06 13.40
CA PHE A 221 -6.31 9.28 12.19
C PHE A 221 -7.48 8.33 11.91
N LEU A 222 -7.96 7.59 12.91
CA LEU A 222 -9.04 6.63 12.75
C LEU A 222 -10.35 7.29 12.29
N ASP A 223 -10.67 8.48 12.80
CA ASP A 223 -11.83 9.25 12.35
C ASP A 223 -11.74 9.63 10.86
N ARG A 224 -10.55 10.07 10.42
CA ARG A 224 -10.28 10.37 9.00
C ARG A 224 -10.33 9.12 8.14
N ALA A 225 -9.73 8.03 8.60
CA ALA A 225 -9.72 6.75 7.89
C ALA A 225 -11.13 6.17 7.73
N ASN A 226 -11.97 6.25 8.76
CA ASN A 226 -13.37 5.85 8.69
C ASN A 226 -14.15 6.73 7.70
N SER A 227 -14.02 8.05 7.80
CA SER A 227 -14.68 8.98 6.88
C SER A 227 -14.26 8.73 5.42
N TRP A 228 -12.97 8.49 5.18
CA TRP A 228 -12.44 8.14 3.87
C TRP A 228 -12.98 6.79 3.37
N ARG A 229 -12.99 5.76 4.22
CA ARG A 229 -13.52 4.43 3.88
C ARG A 229 -14.99 4.52 3.51
N ASP A 230 -15.81 5.21 4.30
CA ASP A 230 -17.25 5.29 4.07
C ASP A 230 -17.55 5.99 2.74
N LYS A 231 -16.74 7.00 2.38
CA LYS A 231 -16.86 7.71 1.10
C LYS A 231 -16.43 6.86 -0.12
N TYR A 232 -15.39 6.05 -0.01
CA TYR A 232 -14.72 5.44 -1.18
C TYR A 232 -14.77 3.91 -1.26
N MET A 233 -15.09 3.21 -0.18
CA MET A 233 -15.04 1.74 -0.10
C MET A 233 -16.42 1.07 -0.04
N ASN A 234 -17.51 1.85 -0.10
CA ASN A 234 -18.88 1.38 -0.34
C ASN A 234 -19.30 0.21 0.58
N VAL A 235 -19.14 0.40 1.90
CA VAL A 235 -19.34 -0.65 2.92
C VAL A 235 -20.82 -1.04 3.10
N ASP A 236 -21.76 -0.24 2.57
CA ASP A 236 -23.21 -0.43 2.73
C ASP A 236 -23.96 -1.05 1.53
N ASN A 237 -23.26 -1.62 0.54
CA ASN A 237 -23.94 -2.33 -0.56
C ASN A 237 -23.60 -3.82 -0.55
N PRO A 238 -24.19 -4.64 0.34
CA PRO A 238 -24.14 -6.08 0.18
C PRO A 238 -24.78 -6.38 -1.19
N LYS A 239 -24.01 -6.97 -2.10
CA LYS A 239 -24.51 -7.43 -3.39
C LYS A 239 -25.85 -8.13 -3.16
N GLN A 240 -26.94 -7.57 -3.70
CA GLN A 240 -28.22 -8.28 -3.72
C GLN A 240 -27.98 -9.67 -4.34
N PRO A 241 -28.50 -10.75 -3.74
CA PRO A 241 -28.43 -12.05 -4.38
C PRO A 241 -29.10 -11.95 -5.75
N ASN A 242 -28.39 -12.47 -6.75
CA ASN A 242 -28.81 -12.45 -8.14
C ASN A 242 -30.22 -13.06 -8.28
N PRO A 243 -31.25 -12.32 -8.73
CA PRO A 243 -32.62 -12.82 -8.82
C PRO A 243 -32.80 -13.98 -9.81
N ASP A 244 -31.79 -14.25 -10.65
CA ASP A 244 -31.83 -15.29 -11.69
C ASP A 244 -31.25 -16.65 -11.26
N VAL A 245 -30.87 -16.84 -9.99
CA VAL A 245 -30.51 -18.17 -9.48
C VAL A 245 -31.79 -18.87 -9.00
N GLN A 246 -32.48 -19.54 -9.92
CA GLN A 246 -33.51 -20.50 -9.53
C GLN A 246 -32.85 -21.64 -8.72
N PRO A 247 -33.46 -22.06 -7.59
CA PRO A 247 -32.97 -23.19 -6.83
C PRO A 247 -33.04 -24.46 -7.69
N THR A 248 -31.90 -25.14 -7.82
CA THR A 248 -31.81 -26.46 -8.43
C THR A 248 -32.75 -27.42 -7.70
N PRO A 249 -33.62 -28.17 -8.41
CA PRO A 249 -34.49 -29.14 -7.75
C PRO A 249 -33.66 -30.19 -7.04
N ALA A 250 -33.98 -30.43 -5.77
CA ALA A 250 -33.40 -31.52 -5.00
C ALA A 250 -33.66 -32.84 -5.72
N SER A 251 -32.60 -33.53 -6.16
CA SER A 251 -32.68 -34.89 -6.64
C SER A 251 -32.93 -35.82 -5.44
N GLY A 252 -34.21 -36.07 -5.19
CA GLY A 252 -34.65 -37.13 -4.30
C GLY A 252 -34.17 -38.48 -4.84
N ARG A 253 -33.43 -39.21 -3.99
CA ARG A 253 -33.18 -40.63 -4.16
C ARG A 253 -34.52 -41.38 -4.04
N GLY A 254 -34.83 -42.17 -5.06
CA GLY A 254 -35.68 -43.36 -5.01
C GLY A 254 -34.87 -44.50 -5.61
#